data_AF-A0A251SE99-F1
#
_entry.id   AF-A0A251SE99-F1
#
_cell.length_a   1.000
_cell.length_b   1.000
_cell.length_c   1.000
_cell.angle_alpha   90.00
_cell.angle_beta   90.00
_cell.angle_gamma   90.00
#
_symmetry.space_group_name_H-M   'P 1'
#
loop_
_entity.id
_entity.type
_entity.pdbx_description
1 polymer ?
#
loop_
_entity_poly.entity_id
_entity_poly.type
_entity_poly.pdbx_seq_one_letter_code
_entity_poly.pdbx_strand_id
1 'polypeptide(L)'
;MPRVVSIGPLHRKDENLQRFEGRKAAFVHDLMSRSNSSSTQMLTTCAERVASVIEKIRGCYAADVKSYDDIELAKMMVMDACFILEFIHKISVGSNLRLQDQYIPYDLVLLENQIPFFVLEDIYECVIYNFEERLSLTAFIHPLLKYTNLFQGRIKVGGSRSDFNHDHILGYLHHCYQPKNDISSAFPSSTVHSAVELDRAGVNFMPNQDAKWPMAMEVQMYRSTIFWFLFKPTLTMPTLRIDDFTELILRNLIAYEQSYVVNPYVTSYARAMDMLIDTHEDIAMLVTSKVIVNHKGSNEEAANMINRICKEVFPEHFFYTEQWEQLDIHFNSYWPRKIVKLKRTYFSSPWSIIALFAGIILFVLTVVQTIFTIMSV
;
A
#
# COMPACT_ATOMS: atom_id res chain seq x y z
N MET A 1 5.52 5.15 -14.77
CA MET A 1 6.64 4.90 -15.69
C MET A 1 7.81 4.32 -14.91
N PRO A 2 8.47 3.27 -15.42
CA PRO A 2 9.71 2.74 -14.85
C PRO A 2 10.84 3.77 -14.85
N ARG A 3 11.71 3.70 -13.84
CA ARG A 3 12.79 4.66 -13.61
C ARG A 3 14.14 4.16 -14.10
N VAL A 4 14.36 2.85 -14.06
CA VAL A 4 15.67 2.21 -14.28
C VAL A 4 15.58 1.11 -15.31
N VAL A 5 14.57 0.24 -15.23
CA VAL A 5 14.49 -0.95 -16.08
C VAL A 5 13.11 -1.11 -16.71
N SER A 6 13.10 -1.22 -18.04
CA SER A 6 11.93 -1.70 -18.79
C SER A 6 11.79 -3.20 -18.60
N ILE A 7 10.57 -3.71 -18.47
CA ILE A 7 10.25 -5.14 -18.40
C ILE A 7 9.09 -5.40 -19.35
N GLY A 8 9.29 -6.34 -20.27
CA GLY A 8 8.37 -6.58 -21.36
C GLY A 8 8.40 -5.47 -22.43
N PRO A 9 7.39 -5.45 -23.32
CA PRO A 9 7.45 -4.71 -24.58
C PRO A 9 7.07 -3.24 -24.48
N LEU A 10 6.29 -2.84 -23.47
CA LEU A 10 5.65 -1.51 -23.42
C LEU A 10 6.66 -0.36 -23.36
N HIS A 11 7.66 -0.46 -22.49
CA HIS A 11 8.69 0.58 -22.31
C HIS A 11 10.01 0.28 -23.03
N ARG A 12 10.04 -0.76 -23.87
CA ARG A 12 11.27 -1.27 -24.49
C ARG A 12 11.97 -0.24 -25.37
N LYS A 13 11.20 0.65 -26.01
CA LYS A 13 11.72 1.70 -26.91
C LYS A 13 12.09 3.00 -26.18
N ASP A 14 11.87 3.11 -24.86
CA ASP A 14 12.24 4.30 -24.09
C ASP A 14 13.77 4.48 -24.03
N GLU A 15 14.27 5.57 -24.62
CA GLU A 15 15.69 5.88 -24.71
C GLU A 15 16.37 5.99 -23.34
N ASN A 16 15.65 6.40 -22.30
CA ASN A 16 16.20 6.51 -20.95
C ASN A 16 16.47 5.13 -20.34
N LEU A 17 15.65 4.14 -20.68
CA LEU A 17 15.72 2.77 -20.14
C LEU A 17 16.62 1.87 -21.00
N GLN A 18 16.81 2.17 -22.28
CA GLN A 18 17.69 1.41 -23.18
C GLN A 18 19.12 1.27 -22.65
N ARG A 19 19.61 2.25 -21.90
CA ARG A 19 20.94 2.19 -21.25
C ARG A 19 21.07 0.99 -20.31
N PHE A 20 19.98 0.58 -19.67
CA PHE A 20 19.97 -0.57 -18.76
C PHE A 20 19.85 -1.91 -19.50
N GLU A 21 19.36 -1.93 -20.74
CA GLU A 21 19.21 -3.17 -21.52
C GLU A 21 20.53 -3.91 -21.72
N GLY A 22 21.63 -3.19 -21.97
CA GLY A 22 22.96 -3.78 -22.04
C GLY A 22 23.41 -4.40 -20.71
N ARG A 23 22.91 -3.90 -19.57
CA ARG A 23 23.22 -4.44 -18.25
C ARG A 23 22.45 -5.73 -17.95
N LYS A 24 21.25 -5.93 -18.52
CA LYS A 24 20.51 -7.19 -18.35
C LYS A 24 21.32 -8.39 -18.82
N ALA A 25 22.07 -8.24 -19.91
CA ALA A 25 22.96 -9.29 -20.41
C ALA A 25 23.99 -9.76 -19.36
N ALA A 26 24.48 -8.86 -18.49
CA ALA A 26 25.37 -9.25 -17.40
C ALA A 26 24.64 -10.08 -16.34
N PHE A 27 23.39 -9.74 -16.00
CA PHE A 27 22.57 -10.55 -15.09
C PHE A 27 22.26 -11.94 -15.69
N VAL A 28 21.92 -11.99 -16.97
CA VAL A 28 21.70 -13.28 -17.65
C VAL A 28 22.98 -14.09 -17.67
N HIS A 29 24.13 -13.49 -17.97
CA HIS A 29 25.42 -14.18 -17.91
C HIS A 29 25.72 -14.72 -16.50
N ASP A 30 25.52 -13.90 -15.46
CA ASP A 30 25.72 -14.32 -14.07
C ASP A 30 24.82 -15.50 -13.72
N LEU A 31 23.53 -15.45 -14.09
CA LEU A 31 22.58 -16.55 -13.91
C LEU A 31 23.07 -17.84 -14.59
N MET A 32 23.49 -17.73 -15.85
CA MET A 32 23.94 -18.87 -16.64
C MET A 32 25.26 -19.45 -16.13
N SER A 33 26.14 -18.63 -15.57
CA SER A 33 27.42 -19.08 -15.00
C SER A 33 27.26 -19.94 -13.74
N ARG A 34 26.11 -19.83 -13.06
CA ARG A 34 25.76 -20.63 -11.88
C ARG A 34 25.14 -21.98 -12.24
N SER A 35 24.76 -22.16 -13.50
CA SER A 35 24.22 -23.41 -14.02
C SER A 35 25.33 -24.43 -14.29
N ASN A 36 25.11 -25.70 -13.96
CA ASN A 36 26.02 -26.80 -14.33
C ASN A 36 25.88 -27.23 -15.81
N SER A 37 24.90 -26.71 -16.54
CA SER A 37 24.64 -27.05 -17.94
C SER A 37 25.35 -26.10 -18.90
N SER A 38 25.46 -26.49 -20.18
CA SER A 38 25.90 -25.55 -21.22
C SER A 38 24.94 -24.37 -21.29
N SER A 39 25.43 -23.15 -21.02
CA SER A 39 24.64 -21.91 -21.03
C SER A 39 23.86 -21.74 -22.34
N THR A 40 24.44 -22.15 -23.47
CA THR A 40 23.81 -22.10 -24.78
C THR A 40 22.60 -23.02 -24.87
N GLN A 41 22.71 -24.26 -24.37
CA GLN A 41 21.60 -25.22 -24.43
C GLN A 41 20.42 -24.75 -23.56
N MET A 42 20.71 -24.21 -22.38
CA MET A 42 19.69 -23.70 -21.47
C MET A 42 18.92 -22.51 -22.07
N LEU A 43 19.63 -21.55 -22.66
CA LEU A 43 19.01 -20.41 -23.34
C LEU A 43 18.17 -20.87 -24.55
N THR A 44 18.64 -21.86 -25.30
CA THR A 44 17.85 -22.46 -26.39
C THR A 44 16.56 -23.08 -25.87
N THR A 45 16.61 -23.88 -24.79
CA THR A 45 15.42 -24.47 -24.17
C THR A 45 14.45 -23.40 -23.66
N CYS A 46 14.96 -22.32 -23.05
CA CYS A 46 14.15 -21.18 -22.62
C CYS A 46 13.45 -20.52 -23.82
N ALA A 47 14.19 -20.26 -24.90
CA ALA A 47 13.66 -19.64 -26.11
C ALA A 47 12.60 -20.51 -26.78
N GLU A 48 12.82 -21.83 -26.89
CA GLU A 48 11.84 -22.78 -27.43
C GLU A 48 10.56 -22.82 -26.59
N ARG A 49 10.70 -22.84 -25.25
CA ARG A 49 9.55 -22.84 -24.34
C ARG A 49 8.72 -21.57 -24.49
N VAL A 50 9.37 -20.40 -24.47
CA VAL A 50 8.69 -19.10 -24.66
C VAL A 50 8.08 -18.98 -26.06
N ALA A 51 8.78 -19.42 -27.10
CA ALA A 51 8.27 -19.41 -28.46
C ALA A 51 7.01 -20.30 -28.61
N SER A 52 6.94 -21.43 -27.89
CA SER A 52 5.77 -22.30 -27.92
C SER A 52 4.49 -21.67 -27.37
N VAL A 53 4.61 -20.60 -26.55
CA VAL A 53 3.50 -19.88 -25.93
C VAL A 53 3.39 -18.42 -26.40
N ILE A 54 4.01 -18.08 -27.54
CA ILE A 54 4.11 -16.69 -28.01
C ILE A 54 2.76 -16.03 -28.28
N GLU A 55 1.79 -16.77 -28.80
CA GLU A 55 0.42 -16.27 -29.03
C GLU A 55 -0.30 -15.95 -27.72
N LYS A 56 -0.08 -16.77 -26.68
CA LYS A 56 -0.60 -16.49 -25.33
C LYS A 56 0.03 -15.23 -24.75
N ILE A 57 1.35 -15.05 -24.93
CA ILE A 57 2.07 -13.84 -24.51
C ILE A 57 1.50 -12.61 -25.22
N ARG A 58 1.27 -12.66 -26.54
CA ARG A 58 0.65 -11.56 -27.29
C ARG A 58 -0.73 -11.23 -26.76
N GLY A 59 -1.52 -12.24 -26.40
CA GLY A 59 -2.84 -12.07 -25.80
C GLY A 59 -2.85 -11.37 -24.44
N CYS A 60 -1.71 -11.32 -23.73
CA CYS A 60 -1.59 -10.61 -22.46
C CYS A 60 -1.40 -9.09 -22.61
N TYR A 61 -1.14 -8.59 -23.82
CA TYR A 61 -0.88 -7.17 -24.06
C TYR A 61 -1.95 -6.54 -24.96
N ALA A 62 -2.17 -5.24 -24.77
CA ALA A 62 -2.97 -4.44 -25.69
C ALA A 62 -2.31 -4.36 -27.08
N ALA A 63 -3.02 -3.80 -28.06
CA ALA A 63 -2.65 -3.83 -29.48
C ALA A 63 -1.25 -3.26 -29.83
N ASP A 64 -0.60 -2.54 -28.91
CA ASP A 64 0.69 -1.87 -29.12
C ASP A 64 1.91 -2.82 -29.23
N VAL A 65 1.73 -4.11 -28.91
CA VAL A 65 2.80 -5.13 -29.01
C VAL A 65 2.91 -5.76 -30.41
N LYS A 66 2.03 -5.37 -31.36
CA LYS A 66 2.08 -5.82 -32.76
C LYS A 66 3.35 -5.41 -33.52
N SER A 67 4.15 -4.49 -32.97
CA SER A 67 5.35 -4.00 -33.63
C SER A 67 6.57 -4.92 -33.53
N TYR A 68 6.54 -5.94 -32.68
CA TYR A 68 7.61 -6.93 -32.52
C TYR A 68 7.27 -8.22 -33.26
N ASP A 69 8.24 -8.80 -33.95
CA ASP A 69 8.09 -10.17 -34.47
C ASP A 69 8.17 -11.20 -33.33
N ASP A 70 7.81 -12.45 -33.61
CA ASP A 70 7.75 -13.51 -32.59
C ASP A 70 9.13 -13.81 -31.98
N ILE A 71 10.19 -13.67 -32.77
CA ILE A 71 11.57 -13.94 -32.34
C ILE A 71 12.05 -12.83 -31.40
N GLU A 72 11.79 -11.58 -31.75
CA GLU A 72 12.09 -10.41 -30.93
C GLU A 72 11.34 -10.44 -29.61
N LEU A 73 10.04 -10.75 -29.65
CA LEU A 73 9.21 -10.85 -28.46
C LEU A 73 9.67 -12.00 -27.56
N ALA A 74 9.94 -13.19 -28.12
CA ALA A 74 10.44 -14.32 -27.35
C ALA A 74 11.79 -14.03 -26.69
N LYS A 75 12.74 -13.43 -27.44
CA LYS A 75 14.04 -13.02 -26.88
C LYS A 75 13.88 -12.03 -25.74
N MET A 76 12.97 -11.06 -25.87
CA MET A 76 12.70 -10.07 -24.84
C MET A 76 12.17 -10.75 -23.56
N MET A 77 11.19 -11.64 -23.69
CA MET A 77 10.61 -12.38 -22.57
C MET A 77 11.65 -13.22 -21.83
N VAL A 78 12.49 -13.97 -22.56
CA VAL A 78 13.58 -14.77 -21.96
C VAL A 78 14.57 -13.88 -21.22
N MET A 79 15.02 -12.79 -21.86
CA MET A 79 15.99 -11.86 -21.26
C MET A 79 15.46 -11.22 -19.98
N ASP A 80 14.21 -10.76 -20.01
CA ASP A 80 13.60 -10.06 -18.89
C ASP A 80 13.28 -11.02 -17.73
N ALA A 81 12.78 -12.22 -18.02
CA ALA A 81 12.56 -13.24 -17.01
C ALA A 81 13.87 -13.67 -16.33
N CYS A 82 14.92 -13.97 -17.12
CA CYS A 82 16.24 -14.30 -16.56
C CYS A 82 16.82 -13.16 -15.72
N PHE A 83 16.69 -11.91 -16.18
CA PHE A 83 17.09 -10.74 -15.41
C PHE A 83 16.36 -10.64 -14.06
N ILE A 84 15.03 -10.79 -14.06
CA ILE A 84 14.20 -10.74 -12.85
C ILE A 84 14.67 -11.82 -11.85
N LEU A 85 14.84 -13.06 -12.32
CA LEU A 85 15.25 -14.17 -11.47
C LEU A 85 16.64 -13.97 -10.86
N GLU A 86 17.60 -13.50 -11.66
CA GLU A 86 18.94 -13.18 -11.16
C GLU A 86 18.91 -12.03 -10.15
N PHE A 87 18.15 -10.97 -10.44
CA PHE A 87 18.02 -9.85 -9.53
C PHE A 87 17.46 -10.29 -8.18
N ILE A 88 16.40 -11.11 -8.19
CA ILE A 88 15.79 -11.68 -6.99
C ILE A 88 16.79 -12.57 -6.22
N HIS A 89 17.58 -13.38 -6.91
CA HIS A 89 18.65 -14.16 -6.28
C HIS A 89 19.67 -13.24 -5.59
N LYS A 90 20.16 -12.20 -6.28
CA LYS A 90 21.14 -11.25 -5.75
C LYS A 90 20.65 -10.54 -4.49
N ILE A 91 19.39 -10.11 -4.45
CA ILE A 91 18.82 -9.48 -3.24
C ILE A 91 18.62 -10.48 -2.11
N SER A 92 18.36 -11.75 -2.42
CA SER A 92 18.20 -12.83 -1.42
C SER A 92 19.52 -13.12 -0.69
N VAL A 93 20.63 -13.21 -1.43
CA VAL A 93 21.97 -13.46 -0.86
C VAL A 93 22.65 -12.21 -0.30
N GLY A 94 22.01 -11.04 -0.39
CA GLY A 94 22.55 -9.78 0.12
C GLY A 94 23.73 -9.24 -0.70
N SER A 95 23.75 -9.50 -2.01
CA SER A 95 24.75 -8.93 -2.92
C SER A 95 24.73 -7.39 -2.90
N ASN A 96 25.89 -6.75 -3.01
CA ASN A 96 25.99 -5.30 -3.12
C ASN A 96 25.39 -4.80 -4.45
N LEU A 97 24.16 -4.29 -4.37
CA LEU A 97 23.51 -3.61 -5.49
C LEU A 97 24.09 -2.21 -5.69
N ARG A 98 24.13 -1.72 -6.94
CA ARG A 98 24.44 -0.30 -7.18
C ARG A 98 23.32 0.57 -6.61
N LEU A 99 23.62 1.83 -6.29
CA LEU A 99 22.61 2.77 -5.78
C LEU A 99 21.38 2.86 -6.70
N GLN A 100 21.59 2.89 -8.02
CA GLN A 100 20.50 2.92 -9.01
C GLN A 100 19.68 1.62 -9.03
N ASP A 101 20.29 0.48 -8.67
CA ASP A 101 19.61 -0.82 -8.71
C ASP A 101 18.61 -0.96 -7.54
N GLN A 102 18.65 -0.05 -6.56
CA GLN A 102 17.67 0.02 -5.47
C GLN A 102 16.27 0.42 -5.95
N TYR A 103 16.14 1.01 -7.15
CA TYR A 103 14.85 1.36 -7.74
C TYR A 103 14.18 0.19 -8.48
N ILE A 104 14.95 -0.86 -8.83
CA ILE A 104 14.46 -2.01 -9.61
C ILE A 104 13.25 -2.68 -8.97
N PRO A 105 13.19 -2.95 -7.64
CA PRO A 105 12.02 -3.57 -7.03
C PRO A 105 10.70 -2.84 -7.30
N TYR A 106 10.76 -1.50 -7.39
CA TYR A 106 9.60 -0.66 -7.64
C TYR A 106 9.21 -0.66 -9.12
N ASP A 107 10.18 -0.70 -10.04
CA ASP A 107 9.92 -0.90 -11.46
C ASP A 107 9.28 -2.27 -11.75
N LEU A 108 9.62 -3.30 -10.97
CA LEU A 108 9.06 -4.66 -11.10
C LEU A 108 7.60 -4.78 -10.63
N VAL A 109 7.04 -3.76 -9.96
CA VAL A 109 5.65 -3.74 -9.49
C VAL A 109 4.82 -2.62 -10.13
N LEU A 110 5.30 -2.03 -11.22
CA LEU A 110 4.50 -1.13 -12.05
C LEU A 110 3.59 -1.94 -12.97
N LEU A 111 2.31 -1.61 -13.03
CA LEU A 111 1.30 -2.32 -13.84
C LEU A 111 1.68 -2.37 -15.32
N GLU A 112 2.22 -1.27 -15.83
CA GLU A 112 2.67 -1.10 -17.22
C GLU A 112 4.05 -1.68 -17.54
N ASN A 113 4.73 -2.30 -16.56
CA ASN A 113 6.10 -2.79 -16.70
C ASN A 113 6.22 -4.26 -16.26
N GLN A 114 5.43 -5.13 -16.89
CA GLN A 114 5.27 -6.54 -16.50
C GLN A 114 5.53 -7.51 -17.66
N ILE A 115 5.96 -8.71 -17.30
CA ILE A 115 5.84 -9.92 -18.13
C ILE A 115 4.78 -10.85 -17.52
N PRO A 116 4.11 -11.70 -18.32
CA PRO A 116 3.14 -12.65 -17.78
C PRO A 116 3.80 -13.61 -16.79
N PHE A 117 3.12 -13.92 -15.68
CA PHE A 117 3.69 -14.75 -14.61
C PHE A 117 4.06 -16.15 -15.10
N PHE A 118 3.25 -16.74 -15.99
CA PHE A 118 3.54 -18.06 -16.56
C PHE A 118 4.87 -18.10 -17.35
N VAL A 119 5.30 -16.99 -17.95
CA VAL A 119 6.62 -16.90 -18.60
C VAL A 119 7.72 -16.97 -17.54
N LEU A 120 7.51 -16.30 -16.41
CA LEU A 120 8.46 -16.34 -15.29
C LEU A 120 8.54 -17.75 -14.68
N GLU A 121 7.42 -18.46 -14.59
CA GLU A 121 7.36 -19.88 -14.17
C GLU A 121 8.11 -20.79 -15.14
N ASP A 122 7.80 -20.69 -16.44
CA ASP A 122 8.44 -21.48 -17.50
C ASP A 122 9.97 -21.33 -17.47
N ILE A 123 10.45 -20.10 -17.31
CA ILE A 123 11.89 -19.79 -17.25
C ILE A 123 12.49 -20.24 -15.92
N TYR A 124 11.79 -20.04 -14.80
CA TYR A 124 12.23 -20.53 -13.49
C TYR A 124 12.46 -22.03 -13.48
N GLU A 125 11.56 -22.80 -14.09
CA GLU A 125 11.71 -24.25 -14.26
C GLU A 125 12.91 -24.62 -15.14
N CYS A 126 13.14 -23.88 -16.21
CA CYS A 126 14.30 -24.10 -17.09
C CYS A 126 15.63 -23.83 -16.38
N VAL A 127 15.73 -22.75 -15.60
CA VAL A 127 17.02 -22.20 -15.16
C VAL A 127 17.33 -22.38 -13.67
N ILE A 128 16.33 -22.38 -12.77
CA ILE A 128 16.54 -22.44 -11.32
C ILE A 128 16.16 -23.80 -10.74
N TYR A 129 15.02 -24.36 -11.16
CA TYR A 129 14.47 -25.60 -10.59
C TYR A 129 15.46 -26.78 -10.72
N ASN A 130 16.31 -26.76 -11.74
CA ASN A 130 17.34 -27.77 -11.97
C ASN A 130 18.54 -27.70 -11.00
N PHE A 131 18.68 -26.65 -10.18
CA PHE A 131 19.80 -26.47 -9.24
C PHE A 131 19.37 -26.24 -7.79
N GLU A 132 18.22 -25.60 -7.57
CA GLU A 132 17.66 -25.35 -6.24
C GLU A 132 16.43 -26.24 -6.03
N GLU A 133 16.64 -27.53 -5.67
CA GLU A 133 15.55 -28.46 -5.38
C GLU A 133 14.58 -27.86 -4.31
N ARG A 134 13.30 -27.71 -4.71
CA ARG A 134 12.07 -27.58 -3.87
C ARG A 134 11.52 -26.19 -3.51
N LEU A 135 12.05 -25.07 -4.01
CA LEU A 135 11.36 -23.77 -3.83
C LEU A 135 10.34 -23.52 -4.96
N SER A 136 9.13 -23.08 -4.60
CA SER A 136 8.18 -22.56 -5.59
C SER A 136 8.64 -21.18 -6.08
N LEU A 137 8.23 -20.77 -7.28
CA LEU A 137 8.52 -19.42 -7.78
C LEU A 137 8.04 -18.33 -6.81
N THR A 138 6.87 -18.51 -6.19
CA THR A 138 6.34 -17.59 -5.18
C THR A 138 7.25 -17.48 -3.94
N ALA A 139 7.81 -18.59 -3.46
CA ALA A 139 8.79 -18.58 -2.38
C ALA A 139 10.10 -17.92 -2.82
N PHE A 140 10.51 -18.13 -4.08
CA PHE A 140 11.70 -17.50 -4.67
C PHE A 140 11.55 -15.98 -4.80
N ILE A 141 10.36 -15.47 -5.16
CA ILE A 141 10.07 -14.02 -5.29
C ILE A 141 9.96 -13.32 -3.93
N HIS A 142 9.71 -14.05 -2.84
CA HIS A 142 9.49 -13.49 -1.50
C HIS A 142 10.51 -12.42 -1.03
N PRO A 143 11.83 -12.48 -1.34
CA PRO A 143 12.77 -11.41 -1.02
C PRO A 143 12.39 -10.04 -1.59
N LEU A 144 11.66 -9.98 -2.71
CA LEU A 144 11.15 -8.75 -3.31
C LEU A 144 10.16 -8.02 -2.37
N LEU A 145 9.36 -8.79 -1.62
CA LEU A 145 8.38 -8.25 -0.67
C LEU A 145 9.03 -7.42 0.44
N LYS A 146 10.32 -7.60 0.74
CA LYS A 146 11.04 -6.75 1.68
C LYS A 146 11.06 -5.28 1.27
N TYR A 147 11.06 -5.02 -0.04
CA TYR A 147 11.14 -3.68 -0.62
C TYR A 147 9.76 -3.09 -0.93
N THR A 148 8.79 -3.94 -1.27
CA THR A 148 7.46 -3.53 -1.74
C THR A 148 6.35 -3.69 -0.69
N ASN A 149 6.67 -4.22 0.49
CA ASN A 149 5.71 -4.32 1.60
C ASN A 149 5.39 -2.93 2.18
N LEU A 150 4.11 -2.58 2.15
CA LEU A 150 3.57 -1.33 2.68
C LEU A 150 3.55 -1.28 4.22
N PHE A 151 3.56 -2.43 4.88
CA PHE A 151 3.35 -2.53 6.33
C PHE A 151 4.62 -2.87 7.10
N GLN A 152 4.67 -2.48 8.37
CA GLN A 152 5.75 -2.90 9.27
C GLN A 152 5.62 -4.41 9.57
N GLY A 153 6.73 -5.14 9.43
CA GLY A 153 6.79 -6.59 9.68
C GLY A 153 6.94 -7.40 8.40
N ARG A 154 6.71 -8.72 8.50
CA ARG A 154 6.70 -9.64 7.35
C ARG A 154 5.25 -9.87 6.92
N ILE A 155 5.00 -9.86 5.61
CA ILE A 155 3.72 -10.33 5.07
C ILE A 155 3.62 -11.83 5.39
N LYS A 156 2.63 -12.21 6.20
CA LYS A 156 2.33 -13.62 6.46
C LYS A 156 1.55 -14.14 5.26
N VAL A 157 2.25 -14.61 4.23
CA VAL A 157 1.61 -15.26 3.09
C VAL A 157 0.92 -16.52 3.62
N GLY A 158 -0.40 -16.56 3.50
CA GLY A 158 -1.20 -17.72 3.89
C GLY A 158 -0.80 -18.92 3.04
N GLY A 159 -0.22 -19.95 3.65
CA GLY A 159 0.08 -21.21 2.97
C GLY A 159 -1.20 -21.89 2.48
N SER A 160 -1.60 -21.57 1.26
CA SER A 160 -2.48 -22.38 0.44
C SER A 160 -1.73 -22.66 -0.86
N ARG A 161 -1.39 -23.93 -1.07
CA ARG A 161 -0.81 -24.46 -2.32
C ARG A 161 -1.88 -24.55 -3.42
N SER A 162 -2.84 -23.61 -3.44
CA SER A 162 -3.81 -23.52 -4.53
C SER A 162 -3.17 -22.69 -5.63
N ASP A 163 -3.10 -23.27 -6.82
CA ASP A 163 -2.68 -22.67 -8.10
C ASP A 163 -3.47 -21.38 -8.39
N PHE A 164 -3.14 -20.29 -7.70
CA PHE A 164 -3.56 -18.98 -8.14
C PHE A 164 -2.71 -18.65 -9.36
N ASN A 165 -3.36 -18.70 -10.53
CA ASN A 165 -2.75 -18.21 -11.76
C ASN A 165 -2.60 -16.68 -11.63
N HIS A 166 -1.41 -16.23 -11.24
CA HIS A 166 -1.10 -14.81 -11.14
C HIS A 166 -0.94 -14.23 -12.54
N ASP A 167 -1.43 -13.01 -12.78
CA ASP A 167 -1.23 -12.37 -14.10
C ASP A 167 0.25 -12.01 -14.31
N HIS A 168 0.87 -11.45 -13.28
CA HIS A 168 2.26 -10.98 -13.23
C HIS A 168 2.69 -10.69 -11.78
N ILE A 169 3.91 -10.14 -11.56
CA ILE A 169 4.48 -9.90 -10.22
C ILE A 169 3.60 -8.96 -9.38
N LEU A 170 3.07 -7.88 -9.96
CA LEU A 170 2.14 -7.01 -9.25
C LEU A 170 0.84 -7.73 -8.83
N GLY A 171 0.31 -8.66 -9.64
CA GLY A 171 -0.83 -9.51 -9.25
C GLY A 171 -0.48 -10.47 -8.11
N TYR A 172 0.73 -11.01 -8.09
CA TYR A 172 1.24 -11.77 -6.94
C TYR A 172 1.35 -10.91 -5.68
N LEU A 173 1.83 -9.66 -5.80
CA LEU A 173 1.88 -8.71 -4.68
C LEU A 173 0.47 -8.37 -4.16
N HIS A 174 -0.50 -8.17 -5.06
CA HIS A 174 -1.90 -7.98 -4.68
C HIS A 174 -2.43 -9.18 -3.90
N HIS A 175 -2.20 -10.39 -4.39
CA HIS A 175 -2.59 -11.63 -3.71
C HIS A 175 -1.99 -11.73 -2.31
N CYS A 176 -0.74 -11.29 -2.12
CA CYS A 176 -0.10 -11.26 -0.81
C CYS A 176 -0.82 -10.37 0.23
N TYR A 177 -1.67 -9.44 -0.20
CA TYR A 177 -2.50 -8.60 0.69
C TYR A 177 -3.92 -9.10 0.89
N GLN A 178 -4.35 -10.16 0.19
CA GLN A 178 -5.71 -10.68 0.27
C GLN A 178 -5.97 -11.40 1.60
N PRO A 179 -7.21 -11.32 2.13
CA PRO A 179 -7.64 -12.18 3.23
C PRO A 179 -7.76 -13.63 2.78
N LYS A 180 -7.63 -14.57 3.73
CA LYS A 180 -7.81 -16.01 3.45
C LYS A 180 -9.27 -16.41 3.22
N ASN A 181 -10.18 -15.67 3.86
CA ASN A 181 -11.62 -15.89 3.79
C ASN A 181 -12.25 -14.66 3.18
N ASP A 182 -13.32 -14.85 2.42
CA ASP A 182 -14.09 -13.75 1.86
C ASP A 182 -14.64 -12.85 2.96
N ILE A 183 -14.50 -11.54 2.74
CA ILE A 183 -15.04 -10.50 3.62
C ILE A 183 -16.24 -9.89 2.91
N SER A 184 -17.34 -9.72 3.64
CA SER A 184 -18.51 -9.02 3.10
C SER A 184 -18.15 -7.58 2.77
N SER A 185 -18.48 -7.13 1.57
CA SER A 185 -18.39 -5.71 1.20
C SER A 185 -19.77 -5.09 1.12
N ALA A 186 -19.84 -3.79 1.35
CA ALA A 186 -21.03 -2.99 1.08
C ALA A 186 -20.63 -1.63 0.52
N PHE A 187 -21.61 -0.90 -0.01
CA PHE A 187 -21.39 0.51 -0.30
C PHE A 187 -21.19 1.28 1.02
N PRO A 188 -20.18 2.15 1.11
CA PRO A 188 -19.93 2.93 2.31
C PRO A 188 -21.10 3.91 2.52
N SER A 189 -21.85 3.72 3.60
CA SER A 189 -23.02 4.52 3.99
C SER A 189 -22.72 5.49 5.14
N SER A 190 -21.60 5.29 5.84
CA SER A 190 -21.22 6.05 7.04
C SER A 190 -20.57 7.39 6.70
N THR A 191 -20.68 8.34 7.63
CA THR A 191 -19.94 9.61 7.54
C THR A 191 -18.45 9.41 7.80
N VAL A 192 -17.64 10.20 7.11
CA VAL A 192 -16.18 10.19 7.23
C VAL A 192 -15.80 11.00 8.47
N HIS A 193 -15.14 10.35 9.44
CA HIS A 193 -14.56 11.02 10.62
C HIS A 193 -13.05 10.85 10.57
N SER A 194 -12.33 11.97 10.62
CA SER A 194 -10.87 11.99 10.67
C SER A 194 -10.35 11.35 11.96
N ALA A 195 -9.08 10.96 11.95
CA ALA A 195 -8.47 10.30 13.09
C ALA A 195 -8.47 11.22 14.33
N VAL A 196 -8.21 12.51 14.16
CA VAL A 196 -8.29 13.52 15.23
C VAL A 196 -9.72 13.67 15.76
N GLU A 197 -10.74 13.65 14.91
CA GLU A 197 -12.14 13.70 15.35
C GLU A 197 -12.52 12.47 16.17
N LEU A 198 -12.11 11.29 15.72
CA LEU A 198 -12.33 10.03 16.43
C LEU A 198 -11.61 10.01 17.78
N ASP A 199 -10.37 10.49 17.87
CA ASP A 199 -9.63 10.63 19.14
C ASP A 199 -10.32 11.60 20.10
N ARG A 200 -10.80 12.75 19.60
CA ARG A 200 -11.62 13.68 20.40
C ARG A 200 -12.93 13.04 20.88
N ALA A 201 -13.46 12.09 20.11
CA ALA A 201 -14.59 11.25 20.49
C ALA A 201 -14.23 10.09 21.45
N GLY A 202 -12.96 9.98 21.84
CA GLY A 202 -12.45 9.00 22.79
C GLY A 202 -12.09 7.64 22.19
N VAL A 203 -11.94 7.56 20.87
CA VAL A 203 -11.46 6.36 20.17
C VAL A 203 -9.94 6.34 20.18
N ASN A 204 -9.35 5.25 20.66
CA ASN A 204 -7.91 5.02 20.57
C ASN A 204 -7.53 4.34 19.26
N PHE A 205 -6.28 4.52 18.83
CA PHE A 205 -5.68 3.82 17.70
C PHE A 205 -4.53 2.96 18.18
N MET A 206 -4.44 1.71 17.71
CA MET A 206 -3.36 0.80 18.10
C MET A 206 -2.90 -0.10 16.95
N PRO A 207 -1.62 -0.49 16.89
CA PRO A 207 -1.14 -1.48 15.93
C PRO A 207 -1.82 -2.84 16.13
N ASN A 208 -2.25 -3.46 15.04
CA ASN A 208 -2.79 -4.81 15.05
C ASN A 208 -1.65 -5.85 14.98
N GLN A 209 -1.24 -6.40 16.13
CA GLN A 209 -0.15 -7.38 16.21
C GLN A 209 -0.55 -8.78 15.73
N ASP A 210 -1.84 -9.11 15.85
CA ASP A 210 -2.41 -10.43 15.53
C ASP A 210 -3.43 -10.33 14.38
N ALA A 211 -3.10 -9.50 13.39
CA ALA A 211 -3.97 -9.23 12.26
C ALA A 211 -4.37 -10.51 11.52
N LYS A 212 -5.69 -10.71 11.33
CA LYS A 212 -6.26 -11.85 10.60
C LYS A 212 -5.80 -11.92 9.14
N TRP A 213 -5.47 -10.76 8.56
CA TRP A 213 -4.94 -10.60 7.22
C TRP A 213 -4.16 -9.27 7.13
N PRO A 214 -3.33 -9.05 6.09
CA PRO A 214 -2.36 -7.96 6.07
C PRO A 214 -2.91 -6.55 6.23
N MET A 215 -4.14 -6.27 5.76
CA MET A 215 -4.76 -4.96 5.91
C MET A 215 -5.90 -4.92 6.95
N ALA A 216 -5.98 -5.91 7.85
CA ALA A 216 -7.08 -6.04 8.79
C ALA A 216 -7.22 -4.84 9.74
N MET A 217 -8.40 -4.22 9.72
CA MET A 217 -8.81 -3.24 10.72
C MET A 217 -9.93 -3.82 11.58
N GLU A 218 -9.82 -3.66 12.90
CA GLU A 218 -10.77 -4.21 13.85
C GLU A 218 -11.13 -3.17 14.91
N VAL A 219 -12.39 -3.17 15.31
CA VAL A 219 -12.90 -2.24 16.31
C VAL A 219 -13.21 -3.00 17.58
N GLN A 220 -12.51 -2.66 18.66
CA GLN A 220 -12.72 -3.23 19.98
C GLN A 220 -13.64 -2.31 20.77
N MET A 221 -14.89 -2.71 20.90
CA MET A 221 -15.91 -2.02 21.69
C MET A 221 -16.05 -2.65 23.07
N TYR A 222 -15.89 -1.86 24.13
CA TYR A 222 -16.12 -2.33 25.49
C TYR A 222 -17.51 -1.91 25.97
N ARG A 223 -18.37 -2.90 26.22
CA ARG A 223 -19.78 -2.70 26.62
C ARG A 223 -20.01 -2.63 28.14
N SER A 224 -18.97 -2.44 28.96
CA SER A 224 -19.15 -2.41 30.42
C SER A 224 -19.78 -1.09 30.88
N THR A 225 -20.97 -1.19 31.47
CA THR A 225 -21.74 -0.05 32.02
C THR A 225 -21.16 0.50 33.32
N ILE A 226 -20.35 -0.29 34.05
CA ILE A 226 -19.81 0.05 35.37
C ILE A 226 -18.40 0.67 35.25
N PHE A 227 -17.65 0.31 34.21
CA PHE A 227 -16.26 0.75 34.00
C PHE A 227 -16.04 1.43 32.64
N TRP A 228 -17.03 2.17 32.13
CA TRP A 228 -16.91 2.86 30.83
C TRP A 228 -15.63 3.71 30.76
N PHE A 229 -15.22 4.33 31.86
CA PHE A 229 -14.01 5.16 31.92
C PHE A 229 -12.69 4.38 31.84
N LEU A 230 -12.68 3.06 32.11
CA LEU A 230 -11.47 2.23 32.05
C LEU A 230 -11.19 1.67 30.65
N PHE A 231 -12.19 1.64 29.77
CA PHE A 231 -12.07 0.96 28.48
C PHE A 231 -12.56 1.84 27.35
N LYS A 232 -11.60 2.40 26.61
CA LYS A 232 -11.87 3.23 25.43
C LYS A 232 -12.09 2.34 24.20
N PRO A 233 -13.07 2.66 23.34
CA PRO A 233 -13.14 2.07 22.01
C PRO A 233 -11.79 2.18 21.30
N THR A 234 -11.33 1.10 20.68
CA THR A 234 -10.01 1.09 20.04
C THR A 234 -10.12 0.55 18.63
N LEU A 235 -9.68 1.34 17.64
CA LEU A 235 -9.46 0.87 16.28
C LEU A 235 -8.04 0.29 16.20
N THR A 236 -7.93 -1.01 15.96
CA THR A 236 -6.66 -1.66 15.65
C THR A 236 -6.50 -1.78 14.14
N MET A 237 -5.29 -1.53 13.64
CA MET A 237 -4.99 -1.55 12.20
C MET A 237 -3.52 -1.89 11.94
N PRO A 238 -3.14 -2.36 10.74
CA PRO A 238 -1.73 -2.61 10.43
C PRO A 238 -0.92 -1.30 10.49
N THR A 239 0.34 -1.40 10.90
CA THR A 239 1.24 -0.24 10.88
C THR A 239 1.70 0.07 9.46
N LEU A 240 1.19 1.14 8.86
CA LEU A 240 1.56 1.61 7.52
C LEU A 240 2.91 2.32 7.55
N ARG A 241 3.79 2.00 6.60
CA ARG A 241 5.04 2.73 6.37
C ARG A 241 4.84 3.71 5.21
N ILE A 242 5.03 4.99 5.49
CA ILE A 242 4.95 6.05 4.48
C ILE A 242 6.36 6.48 4.12
N ASP A 243 6.76 6.24 2.88
CA ASP A 243 8.03 6.66 2.28
C ASP A 243 7.83 7.19 0.85
N ASP A 244 8.91 7.35 0.09
CA ASP A 244 8.87 7.89 -1.28
C ASP A 244 8.23 6.94 -2.31
N PHE A 245 8.09 5.66 -1.98
CA PHE A 245 7.55 4.63 -2.87
C PHE A 245 6.15 4.15 -2.49
N THR A 246 5.67 4.47 -1.29
CA THR A 246 4.31 4.13 -0.83
C THR A 246 3.23 4.53 -1.83
N GLU A 247 3.27 5.75 -2.36
CA GLU A 247 2.28 6.22 -3.35
C GLU A 247 2.34 5.39 -4.64
N LEU A 248 3.54 5.08 -5.13
CA LEU A 248 3.75 4.30 -6.35
C LEU A 248 3.14 2.90 -6.18
N ILE A 249 3.43 2.22 -5.08
CA ILE A 249 2.96 0.86 -4.84
C ILE A 249 1.43 0.84 -4.70
N LEU A 250 0.86 1.74 -3.88
CA LEU A 250 -0.59 1.81 -3.68
C LEU A 250 -1.34 2.09 -4.98
N ARG A 251 -0.89 3.08 -5.77
CA ARG A 251 -1.56 3.42 -7.04
C ARG A 251 -1.51 2.30 -8.06
N ASN A 252 -0.41 1.56 -8.15
CA ASN A 252 -0.32 0.44 -9.09
C ASN A 252 -1.20 -0.74 -8.65
N LEU A 253 -1.29 -1.01 -7.35
CA LEU A 253 -2.22 -2.02 -6.83
C LEU A 253 -3.69 -1.61 -7.05
N ILE A 254 -4.04 -0.35 -6.83
CA ILE A 254 -5.39 0.18 -7.13
C ILE A 254 -5.70 0.10 -8.63
N ALA A 255 -4.77 0.51 -9.49
CA ALA A 255 -4.94 0.42 -10.93
C ALA A 255 -5.09 -1.05 -11.39
N TYR A 256 -4.37 -1.98 -10.77
CA TYR A 256 -4.54 -3.41 -11.00
C TYR A 256 -5.97 -3.87 -10.62
N GLU A 257 -6.48 -3.49 -9.44
CA GLU A 257 -7.85 -3.80 -9.03
C GLU A 257 -8.93 -3.20 -9.94
N GLN A 258 -8.68 -2.04 -10.54
CA GLN A 258 -9.60 -1.41 -11.50
C GLN A 258 -9.53 -2.03 -12.90
N SER A 259 -8.41 -2.67 -13.24
CA SER A 259 -8.18 -3.24 -14.58
C SER A 259 -8.52 -4.72 -14.67
N TYR A 260 -8.53 -5.43 -13.54
CA TYR A 260 -8.75 -6.87 -13.45
C TYR A 260 -10.00 -7.19 -12.65
N VAL A 261 -10.62 -8.35 -12.91
CA VAL A 261 -11.80 -8.84 -12.17
C VAL A 261 -11.34 -9.44 -10.84
N VAL A 262 -10.95 -8.59 -9.90
CA VAL A 262 -10.47 -8.96 -8.57
C VAL A 262 -11.15 -8.12 -7.48
N ASN A 263 -11.13 -8.60 -6.25
CA ASN A 263 -11.70 -7.85 -5.13
C ASN A 263 -10.84 -6.62 -4.77
N PRO A 264 -11.45 -5.43 -4.59
CA PRO A 264 -10.74 -4.16 -4.39
C PRO A 264 -10.30 -3.94 -2.93
N TYR A 265 -9.52 -4.87 -2.37
CA TYR A 265 -9.06 -4.84 -0.98
C TYR A 265 -8.10 -3.67 -0.70
N VAL A 266 -7.15 -3.43 -1.61
CA VAL A 266 -6.17 -2.34 -1.51
C VAL A 266 -6.86 -1.00 -1.68
N THR A 267 -7.78 -0.88 -2.63
CA THR A 267 -8.63 0.29 -2.83
C THR A 267 -9.49 0.58 -1.60
N SER A 268 -10.10 -0.43 -1.00
CA SER A 268 -10.85 -0.26 0.26
C SER A 268 -9.96 0.21 1.40
N TYR A 269 -8.74 -0.32 1.51
CA TYR A 269 -7.77 0.13 2.51
C TYR A 269 -7.34 1.58 2.27
N ALA A 270 -7.03 1.94 1.04
CA ALA A 270 -6.68 3.31 0.68
C ALA A 270 -7.80 4.28 1.02
N ARG A 271 -9.05 3.93 0.72
CA ARG A 271 -10.24 4.72 1.07
C ARG A 271 -10.41 4.84 2.59
N ALA A 272 -10.19 3.76 3.32
CA ALA A 272 -10.21 3.78 4.78
C ALA A 272 -9.16 4.75 5.35
N MET A 273 -7.95 4.75 4.79
CA MET A 273 -6.89 5.68 5.21
C MET A 273 -7.20 7.13 4.82
N ASP A 274 -7.74 7.37 3.63
CA ASP A 274 -8.22 8.68 3.13
C ASP A 274 -9.35 9.25 4.01
N MET A 275 -10.21 8.38 4.55
CA MET A 275 -11.23 8.80 5.51
C MET A 275 -10.66 9.19 6.88
N LEU A 276 -9.57 8.54 7.31
CA LEU A 276 -8.94 8.80 8.60
C LEU A 276 -7.96 9.98 8.56
N ILE A 277 -7.42 10.31 7.39
CA ILE A 277 -6.37 11.30 7.23
C ILE A 277 -6.88 12.39 6.32
N ASP A 278 -7.13 13.57 6.88
CA ASP A 278 -7.41 14.78 6.10
C ASP A 278 -6.22 15.75 6.20
N THR A 279 -5.63 15.85 7.40
CA THR A 279 -4.65 16.86 7.78
C THR A 279 -3.33 16.29 8.31
N HIS A 280 -2.31 17.12 8.45
CA HIS A 280 -1.04 16.70 9.04
C HIS A 280 -1.18 16.35 10.54
N GLU A 281 -2.18 16.89 11.23
CA GLU A 281 -2.51 16.53 12.62
C GLU A 281 -2.99 15.08 12.72
N ASP A 282 -3.77 14.59 11.75
CA ASP A 282 -4.18 13.18 11.68
C ASP A 282 -2.97 12.25 11.55
N ILE A 283 -2.03 12.60 10.67
CA ILE A 283 -0.76 11.87 10.55
C ILE A 283 0.02 11.92 11.86
N ALA A 284 0.16 13.10 12.48
CA ALA A 284 0.91 13.24 13.74
C ALA A 284 0.33 12.36 14.84
N MET A 285 -1.00 12.29 14.93
CA MET A 285 -1.70 11.49 15.92
C MET A 285 -1.54 9.99 15.62
N LEU A 286 -1.71 9.55 14.37
CA LEU A 286 -1.54 8.16 13.95
C LEU A 286 -0.09 7.67 14.10
N VAL A 287 0.89 8.56 13.90
CA VAL A 287 2.31 8.31 14.22
C VAL A 287 2.51 8.13 15.73
N THR A 288 1.92 9.01 16.55
CA THR A 288 1.97 8.90 18.02
C THR A 288 1.39 7.56 18.50
N SER A 289 0.30 7.11 17.87
CA SER A 289 -0.36 5.83 18.12
C SER A 289 0.37 4.62 17.50
N LYS A 290 1.50 4.84 16.79
CA LYS A 290 2.34 3.82 16.14
C LYS A 290 1.65 3.01 15.03
N VAL A 291 0.50 3.48 14.55
CA VAL A 291 -0.20 2.87 13.39
C VAL A 291 0.31 3.42 12.06
N ILE A 292 1.07 4.52 12.09
CA ILE A 292 1.84 5.02 10.94
C ILE A 292 3.31 5.19 11.35
N VAL A 293 4.21 4.80 10.45
CA VAL A 293 5.63 5.18 10.49
C VAL A 293 5.86 6.11 9.30
N ASN A 294 6.06 7.40 9.59
CA ASN A 294 6.30 8.41 8.55
C ASN A 294 7.81 8.58 8.31
N HIS A 295 8.27 8.25 7.12
CA HIS A 295 9.62 8.49 6.61
C HIS A 295 9.66 9.59 5.53
N LYS A 296 8.53 10.26 5.24
CA LYS A 296 8.51 11.44 4.38
C LYS A 296 9.06 12.68 5.08
N GLY A 297 9.32 13.73 4.30
CA GLY A 297 9.91 14.98 4.79
C GLY A 297 9.04 15.70 5.83
N SER A 298 7.71 15.54 5.77
CA SER A 298 6.80 16.09 6.77
C SER A 298 5.49 15.29 6.90
N ASN A 299 4.72 15.55 7.95
CA ASN A 299 3.37 15.02 8.10
C ASN A 299 2.39 15.60 7.07
N GLU A 300 2.62 16.85 6.63
CA GLU A 300 1.85 17.51 5.58
C GLU A 300 2.03 16.83 4.22
N GLU A 301 3.26 16.48 3.85
CA GLU A 301 3.52 15.71 2.63
C GLU A 301 2.88 14.32 2.68
N ALA A 302 2.88 13.67 3.85
CA ALA A 302 2.23 12.38 4.04
C ALA A 302 0.70 12.47 3.91
N ALA A 303 0.05 13.47 4.52
CA ALA A 303 -1.38 13.69 4.40
C ALA A 303 -1.78 13.97 2.94
N ASN A 304 -1.10 14.91 2.29
CA ASN A 304 -1.34 15.24 0.87
C ASN A 304 -1.15 14.03 -0.06
N MET A 305 -0.21 13.14 0.24
CA MET A 305 -0.02 11.91 -0.51
C MET A 305 -1.23 10.98 -0.39
N ILE A 306 -1.74 10.74 0.83
CA ILE A 306 -2.90 9.88 1.09
C ILE A 306 -4.15 10.44 0.40
N ASN A 307 -4.43 11.73 0.57
CA ASN A 307 -5.61 12.40 -0.01
C ASN A 307 -5.62 12.35 -1.55
N ARG A 308 -4.43 12.26 -2.15
CA ARG A 308 -4.27 12.12 -3.60
C ARG A 308 -4.46 10.68 -4.08
N ILE A 309 -4.18 9.65 -3.27
CA ILE A 309 -4.22 8.24 -3.70
C ILE A 309 -5.62 7.83 -4.13
N CYS A 310 -6.66 8.31 -3.44
CA CYS A 310 -8.06 7.99 -3.75
C CYS A 310 -8.70 8.91 -4.81
N LYS A 311 -7.97 9.92 -5.31
CA LYS A 311 -8.46 10.75 -6.41
C LYS A 311 -8.68 9.89 -7.66
N GLU A 312 -9.85 10.03 -8.29
CA GLU A 312 -10.26 9.29 -9.51
C GLU A 312 -10.42 7.77 -9.30
N VAL A 313 -10.58 7.32 -8.05
CA VAL A 313 -10.85 5.91 -7.73
C VAL A 313 -12.37 5.67 -7.60
N PHE A 314 -12.91 4.76 -8.39
CA PHE A 314 -14.33 4.39 -8.36
C PHE A 314 -14.68 3.53 -7.13
N PRO A 315 -15.62 3.95 -6.27
CA PRO A 315 -15.95 3.21 -5.05
C PRO A 315 -17.17 2.29 -5.23
N GLU A 316 -16.91 1.04 -5.58
CA GLU A 316 -17.99 0.03 -5.69
C GLU A 316 -18.10 -0.86 -4.43
N HIS A 317 -16.99 -1.09 -3.74
CA HIS A 317 -16.93 -1.99 -2.59
C HIS A 317 -16.13 -1.37 -1.44
N PHE A 318 -16.58 -1.62 -0.21
CA PHE A 318 -15.87 -1.26 1.01
C PHE A 318 -15.89 -2.45 2.00
N PHE A 319 -14.70 -2.96 2.34
CA PHE A 319 -14.55 -4.16 3.19
C PHE A 319 -14.46 -3.87 4.69
N TYR A 320 -14.64 -2.61 5.09
CA TYR A 320 -14.61 -2.21 6.50
C TYR A 320 -15.93 -1.57 6.97
N THR A 321 -17.04 -1.87 6.28
CA THR A 321 -18.35 -1.27 6.58
C THR A 321 -18.74 -1.47 8.04
N GLU A 322 -18.59 -2.67 8.58
CA GLU A 322 -18.95 -2.96 9.98
C GLU A 322 -18.14 -2.11 10.97
N GLN A 323 -16.83 -2.01 10.76
CA GLN A 323 -15.93 -1.22 11.60
C GLN A 323 -16.29 0.26 11.55
N TRP A 324 -16.54 0.79 10.35
CA TRP A 324 -16.90 2.20 10.16
C TRP A 324 -18.28 2.52 10.73
N GLU A 325 -19.27 1.63 10.58
CA GLU A 325 -20.59 1.79 11.21
C GLU A 325 -20.49 1.81 12.74
N GLN A 326 -19.66 0.95 13.34
CA GLN A 326 -19.43 0.95 14.79
C GLN A 326 -18.80 2.26 15.27
N LEU A 327 -17.82 2.79 14.54
CA LEU A 327 -17.19 4.07 14.85
C LEU A 327 -18.16 5.24 14.70
N ASP A 328 -18.95 5.24 13.62
CA ASP A 328 -19.94 6.28 13.34
C ASP A 328 -21.04 6.32 14.41
N ILE A 329 -21.59 5.16 14.80
CA ILE A 329 -22.55 5.05 15.91
C ILE A 329 -21.94 5.57 17.22
N HIS A 330 -20.68 5.21 17.52
CA HIS A 330 -20.01 5.67 18.74
C HIS A 330 -19.84 7.19 18.72
N PHE A 331 -19.30 7.74 17.63
CA PHE A 331 -19.08 9.18 17.43
C PHE A 331 -20.38 9.97 17.59
N ASN A 332 -21.43 9.55 16.87
CA ASN A 332 -22.76 10.16 16.90
C ASN A 332 -23.46 9.99 18.25
N SER A 333 -23.08 9.01 19.08
CA SER A 333 -23.58 8.92 20.46
C SER A 333 -22.81 9.80 21.44
N TYR A 334 -21.50 9.97 21.22
CA TYR A 334 -20.60 10.68 22.12
C TYR A 334 -20.74 12.20 21.98
N TRP A 335 -20.76 12.70 20.74
CA TRP A 335 -20.76 14.13 20.44
C TRP A 335 -22.01 14.86 20.98
N PRO A 336 -23.24 14.37 20.74
CA PRO A 336 -24.44 14.99 21.30
C PRO A 336 -24.44 14.96 22.83
N ARG A 337 -23.97 13.88 23.46
CA ARG A 337 -23.89 13.81 24.93
C ARG A 337 -22.94 14.84 25.51
N LYS A 338 -21.80 15.07 24.88
CA LYS A 338 -20.82 16.09 25.31
C LYS A 338 -21.33 17.51 25.07
N ILE A 339 -21.95 17.79 23.93
CA ILE A 339 -22.61 19.08 23.67
C ILE A 339 -23.73 19.32 24.68
N VAL A 340 -24.59 18.33 24.93
CA VAL A 340 -25.66 18.45 25.93
C VAL A 340 -25.09 18.67 27.32
N LYS A 341 -24.02 17.96 27.69
CA LYS A 341 -23.35 18.17 28.99
C LYS A 341 -22.71 19.56 29.08
N LEU A 342 -21.99 20.00 28.07
CA LEU A 342 -21.39 21.34 28.01
C LEU A 342 -22.47 22.41 28.13
N LYS A 343 -23.54 22.30 27.33
CA LYS A 343 -24.70 23.18 27.39
C LYS A 343 -25.35 23.18 28.77
N ARG A 344 -25.54 22.01 29.37
CA ARG A 344 -26.15 21.91 30.71
C ARG A 344 -25.24 22.41 31.83
N THR A 345 -23.92 22.24 31.73
CA THR A 345 -22.99 22.64 32.80
C THR A 345 -22.65 24.11 32.74
N TYR A 346 -22.41 24.67 31.55
CA TYR A 346 -21.92 26.03 31.38
C TYR A 346 -22.97 27.01 30.83
N PHE A 347 -23.98 26.50 30.13
CA PHE A 347 -24.97 27.32 29.41
C PHE A 347 -26.42 26.96 29.81
N SER A 348 -26.64 26.39 31.00
CA SER A 348 -27.97 26.00 31.50
C SER A 348 -28.79 27.16 32.00
N SER A 349 -28.15 28.29 32.27
CA SER A 349 -28.79 29.51 32.74
C SER A 349 -28.44 30.67 31.81
N PRO A 350 -29.41 31.49 31.39
CA PRO A 350 -29.15 32.74 30.66
C PRO A 350 -28.13 33.63 31.38
N TRP A 351 -28.11 33.58 32.73
CA TRP A 351 -27.17 34.33 33.56
C TRP A 351 -25.72 33.88 33.39
N SER A 352 -25.45 32.60 33.10
CA SER A 352 -24.09 32.10 32.87
C SER A 352 -23.51 32.63 31.56
N ILE A 353 -24.36 32.78 30.54
CA ILE A 353 -23.98 33.41 29.26
C ILE A 353 -23.71 34.90 29.48
N ILE A 354 -24.59 35.60 30.19
CA ILE A 354 -24.40 37.02 30.52
C ILE A 354 -23.13 37.24 31.35
N ALA A 355 -22.85 36.38 32.33
CA ALA A 355 -21.64 36.44 33.15
C ALA A 355 -20.35 36.23 32.34
N LEU A 356 -20.37 35.30 31.37
CA LEU A 356 -19.25 35.10 30.45
C LEU A 356 -18.97 36.36 29.63
N PHE A 357 -20.00 36.95 29.03
CA PHE A 357 -19.85 38.19 28.25
C PHE A 357 -19.44 39.39 29.11
N ALA A 358 -20.02 39.55 30.30
CA ALA A 358 -19.62 40.59 31.24
C ALA A 358 -18.15 40.45 31.68
N GLY A 359 -17.69 39.21 31.92
CA GLY A 359 -16.30 38.91 32.23
C GLY A 359 -15.34 39.27 31.09
N ILE A 360 -15.70 38.93 29.85
CA ILE A 360 -14.92 39.30 28.65
C ILE A 360 -14.84 40.83 28.50
N ILE A 361 -15.95 41.54 28.66
CA ILE A 361 -15.98 43.02 28.57
C ILE A 361 -15.09 43.64 29.65
N LEU A 362 -15.22 43.18 30.91
CA LEU A 362 -14.39 43.67 32.01
C LEU A 362 -12.91 43.41 31.76
N PHE A 363 -12.55 42.24 31.23
CA PHE A 363 -11.18 41.90 30.87
C PHE A 363 -10.62 42.80 29.75
N VAL A 364 -11.42 43.07 28.71
CA VAL A 364 -11.02 44.01 27.65
C VAL A 364 -10.83 45.41 28.21
N LEU A 365 -11.73 45.88 29.08
CA LEU A 365 -11.62 47.20 29.72
C LEU A 365 -10.37 47.31 30.59
N THR A 366 -10.02 46.27 31.37
CA THR A 366 -8.81 46.29 32.20
C THR A 366 -7.54 46.28 31.34
N VAL A 367 -7.52 45.54 30.23
CA VAL A 367 -6.41 45.58 29.26
C VAL A 367 -6.25 46.97 28.66
N VAL A 368 -7.35 47.58 28.19
CA VAL A 368 -7.35 48.94 27.62
C VAL A 368 -6.90 49.97 28.66
N GLN A 369 -7.43 49.91 29.89
CA GLN A 369 -7.04 50.79 30.99
C GLN A 369 -5.54 50.65 31.31
N THR A 370 -5.02 49.42 31.31
CA THR A 370 -3.60 49.15 31.56
C THR A 370 -2.72 49.75 30.45
N ILE A 371 -3.12 49.60 29.19
CA ILE A 371 -2.41 50.20 28.04
C ILE A 371 -2.39 51.73 28.16
N PHE A 372 -3.53 52.37 28.41
CA PHE A 372 -3.58 53.82 28.58
C PHE A 372 -2.75 54.31 29.77
N THR A 373 -2.75 53.57 30.88
CA THR A 373 -1.96 53.89 32.08
C THR A 373 -0.45 53.82 31.79
N ILE A 374 -0.02 52.84 31.00
CA ILE A 374 1.39 52.71 30.57
C ILE A 374 1.76 53.81 29.58
N MET A 375 0.88 54.20 28.66
CA MET A 375 1.12 55.29 27.71
C MET A 375 1.03 56.70 28.33
N SER A 376 0.44 56.83 29.52
CA SER A 376 0.33 58.09 30.26
C SER A 376 1.50 58.36 31.21
N VAL A 377 2.45 57.42 31.29
CA VAL A 377 3.76 57.55 31.95
C VAL A 377 4.80 57.79 30.87
#